data_AF-G2INA9-F1
#
_entry.id   AF-G2INA9-F1
#
_cell.length_a   1.000
_cell.length_b   1.000
_cell.length_c   1.000
_cell.angle_alpha   90.00
_cell.angle_beta   90.00
_cell.angle_gamma   90.00
#
_symmetry.space_group_name_H-M   'P 1'
#
loop_
_entity.id
_entity.type
_entity.pdbx_description
1 polymer ?
#
loop_
_entity_poly.entity_id
_entity_poly.type
_entity_poly.pdbx_seq_one_letter_code
_entity_poly.pdbx_strand_id
1 'polypeptide(L)'
;MLAHIPLVLFVQFAAWLFGKVVGIPEAAALWLGCFAACAVCIVREVTQREYQWIEASDEGKRRNMPVLVGLKVWEWNRHARYETAVACTVAFLVALLVTAAH
;
A
#
# COMPACT_ATOMS: atom_id res chain seq x y z
N MET A 1 13.41 4.55 6.93
CA MET A 1 12.45 5.23 7.85
C MET A 1 11.10 4.56 7.64
N LEU A 2 10.25 4.38 8.66
CA LEU A 2 8.94 3.70 8.52
C LEU A 2 7.86 4.66 7.96
N ALA A 3 8.10 5.22 6.78
CA ALA A 3 7.21 6.17 6.11
C ALA A 3 5.88 5.54 5.65
N HIS A 4 5.83 4.22 5.46
CA HIS A 4 4.59 3.53 5.06
C HIS A 4 3.56 3.48 6.19
N ILE A 5 3.96 3.53 7.46
CA ILE A 5 3.02 3.45 8.60
C ILE A 5 2.07 4.65 8.64
N PRO A 6 2.55 5.92 8.63
CA PRO A 6 1.65 7.07 8.55
C PRO A 6 0.73 7.03 7.32
N LEU A 7 1.24 6.55 6.19
CA LEU A 7 0.48 6.47 4.94
C LEU A 7 -0.69 5.49 5.04
N VAL A 8 -0.46 4.27 5.55
CA VAL A 8 -1.54 3.28 5.69
C VAL A 8 -2.62 3.75 6.67
N LEU A 9 -2.21 4.35 7.79
CA LEU A 9 -3.14 4.87 8.79
C LEU A 9 -3.98 6.01 8.20
N PHE A 10 -3.37 6.92 7.45
CA PHE A 10 -4.07 7.99 6.78
C PHE A 10 -5.09 7.48 5.77
N VAL A 11 -4.69 6.57 4.87
CA VAL A 11 -5.59 6.02 3.84
C VAL A 11 -6.75 5.24 4.47
N GLN A 12 -6.46 4.42 5.48
CA GLN A 12 -7.49 3.65 6.17
C GLN A 12 -8.46 4.54 6.95
N PHE A 13 -7.97 5.58 7.62
CA PHE A 13 -8.80 6.57 8.31
C PHE A 13 -9.66 7.36 7.33
N ALA A 14 -9.10 7.80 6.20
CA ALA A 14 -9.84 8.50 5.16
C ALA A 14 -10.96 7.64 4.56
N ALA A 15 -10.69 6.35 4.32
CA ALA A 15 -11.69 5.39 3.84
C ALA A 15 -12.80 5.15 4.87
N TRP A 16 -12.46 5.06 6.16
CA TRP A 16 -13.45 4.98 7.24
C TRP A 16 -14.32 6.24 7.32
N LEU A 17 -13.72 7.44 7.28
CA LEU A 17 -14.45 8.71 7.29
C LEU A 17 -15.38 8.84 6.08
N PHE A 18 -14.90 8.47 4.89
CA PHE A 18 -15.73 8.45 3.69
C PHE A 18 -16.88 7.43 3.83
N GLY A 19 -16.59 6.24 4.35
CA GLY A 19 -17.60 5.22 4.64
C GLY A 19 -18.69 5.72 5.58
N LYS A 20 -18.32 6.48 6.63
CA LYS A 20 -19.26 7.13 7.54
C LYS A 20 -20.17 8.14 6.81
N VAL A 21 -19.62 8.95 5.92
CA VAL A 21 -20.38 9.95 5.14
C VAL A 21 -21.37 9.28 4.18
N VAL A 22 -21.00 8.16 3.57
CA VAL A 22 -21.84 7.43 2.60
C VAL A 22 -22.80 6.43 3.27
N GLY A 23 -22.68 6.21 4.58
CA GLY A 23 -23.54 5.27 5.33
C GLY A 23 -23.13 3.81 5.19
N ILE A 24 -21.86 3.52 4.89
CA ILE A 24 -21.30 2.17 4.85
C ILE A 24 -21.11 1.65 6.29
N PRO A 25 -21.42 0.37 6.58
CA PRO A 25 -21.13 -0.23 7.88
C PRO A 25 -19.66 -0.07 8.29
N GLU A 26 -19.41 0.21 9.57
CA GLU A 26 -18.06 0.56 10.06
C GLU A 26 -17.00 -0.49 9.73
N ALA A 27 -17.31 -1.77 10.01
CA ALA A 27 -16.42 -2.87 9.72
C ALA A 27 -16.10 -2.94 8.21
N ALA A 28 -17.11 -2.81 7.35
CA ALA A 28 -16.89 -2.82 5.90
C ALA A 28 -16.00 -1.66 5.43
N ALA A 29 -16.22 -0.45 5.96
CA ALA A 29 -15.40 0.72 5.63
C ALA A 29 -13.94 0.55 6.07
N LEU A 30 -13.70 -0.05 7.24
CA LEU A 30 -12.35 -0.30 7.77
C LEU A 30 -11.60 -1.39 7.02
N TRP A 31 -12.28 -2.46 6.62
CA TRP A 31 -11.69 -3.54 5.83
C TRP A 31 -11.39 -3.09 4.39
N LEU A 32 -12.29 -2.30 3.78
CA LEU A 32 -12.02 -1.65 2.50
C LEU A 32 -10.84 -0.66 2.60
N GLY A 33 -10.79 0.12 3.68
CA GLY A 33 -9.68 1.01 3.98
C GLY A 33 -8.35 0.27 4.17
N CYS A 34 -8.37 -0.87 4.87
CA CYS A 34 -7.20 -1.73 5.04
C CYS A 34 -6.69 -2.22 3.67
N PHE A 35 -7.58 -2.73 2.81
CA PHE A 35 -7.22 -3.18 1.48
C PHE A 35 -6.62 -2.04 0.64
N ALA A 36 -7.27 -0.87 0.62
CA ALA A 36 -6.80 0.29 -0.12
C ALA A 36 -5.43 0.79 0.39
N ALA A 37 -5.24 0.85 1.71
CA ALA A 37 -3.99 1.25 2.34
C ALA A 37 -2.83 0.32 1.94
N CYS A 38 -3.03 -1.00 2.02
CA CYS A 38 -2.06 -1.99 1.56
C CYS A 38 -1.74 -1.84 0.07
N ALA A 39 -2.77 -1.66 -0.77
CA ALA A 39 -2.60 -1.49 -2.21
C ALA A 39 -1.78 -0.25 -2.55
N VAL A 40 -2.01 0.89 -1.89
CA VAL A 40 -1.24 2.12 -2.09
C VAL A 40 0.24 1.90 -1.77
N CYS A 41 0.55 1.22 -0.67
CA CYS A 41 1.92 0.88 -0.31
C CYS A 41 2.60 -0.03 -1.33
N ILE A 42 1.90 -1.06 -1.80
CA ILE A 42 2.42 -1.98 -2.83
C ILE A 42 2.66 -1.22 -4.14
N VAL A 43 1.68 -0.44 -4.61
CA VAL A 43 1.79 0.32 -5.86
C VAL A 43 2.90 1.37 -5.79
N ARG A 44 3.12 1.98 -4.62
CA ARG A 44 4.27 2.87 -4.40
C ARG A 44 5.59 2.15 -4.68
N GLU A 45 5.80 0.98 -4.09
CA GLU A 45 7.02 0.20 -4.29
C GLU A 45 7.16 -0.36 -5.70
N VAL A 46 6.05 -0.79 -6.33
CA VAL A 46 6.01 -1.11 -7.76
C VAL A 46 6.54 0.07 -8.58
N THR A 47 6.03 1.27 -8.34
CA THR A 47 6.39 2.49 -9.07
C THR A 47 7.86 2.88 -8.84
N GLN A 48 8.37 2.74 -7.61
CA GLN A 48 9.80 2.95 -7.32
C GLN A 48 10.68 1.99 -8.13
N ARG A 49 10.24 0.75 -8.34
CA ARG A 49 10.96 -0.20 -9.20
C ARG A 49 10.90 0.14 -10.67
N GLU A 50 9.79 0.68 -11.14
CA GLU A 50 9.71 1.20 -12.50
C GLU A 50 10.75 2.32 -12.71
N TYR A 51 10.89 3.24 -11.74
CA TYR A 51 11.90 4.30 -11.82
C TYR A 51 13.33 3.77 -11.80
N GLN A 52 13.65 2.81 -10.92
CA GLN A 52 14.98 2.18 -10.88
C GLN A 52 15.34 1.48 -12.19
N TRP A 53 14.36 0.81 -12.83
CA TRP A 53 14.58 0.18 -14.13
C TRP A 53 14.85 1.20 -15.23
N ILE A 54 14.08 2.31 -15.22
CA ILE A 54 14.26 3.43 -16.16
C ILE A 54 15.65 4.04 -16.02
N GLU A 55 16.10 4.31 -14.79
CA GLU A 55 17.43 4.89 -14.51
C GLU A 55 18.57 3.94 -14.89
N ALA A 56 18.41 2.64 -14.69
CA ALA A 56 19.42 1.63 -15.04
C ALA A 56 19.48 1.34 -16.55
N SER A 57 18.49 1.77 -17.33
CA SER A 57 18.45 1.57 -18.77
C SER A 57 18.94 2.84 -19.46
N ASP A 58 20.08 2.80 -20.17
CA ASP A 58 20.72 3.96 -20.83
C ASP A 58 19.76 4.84 -21.69
N GLU A 59 18.63 4.29 -22.16
CA GLU A 59 17.59 5.00 -22.93
C GLU A 59 16.15 4.81 -22.39
N GLY A 60 15.99 4.37 -21.13
CA GLY A 60 14.78 3.73 -20.60
C GLY A 60 13.50 4.56 -20.56
N LYS A 61 12.77 4.71 -21.68
CA LYS A 61 11.38 5.21 -21.63
C LYS A 61 10.49 4.17 -20.93
N ARG A 62 9.57 4.60 -20.05
CA ARG A 62 8.59 3.72 -19.36
C ARG A 62 7.85 2.78 -20.33
N ARG A 63 7.64 3.20 -21.58
CA ARG A 63 7.01 2.40 -22.65
C ARG A 63 7.79 1.13 -23.04
N ASN A 64 9.10 1.13 -22.83
CA ASN A 64 9.97 0.00 -23.18
C ASN A 64 10.16 -0.97 -22.00
N MET A 65 9.62 -0.64 -20.82
CA MET A 65 9.67 -1.49 -19.64
C MET A 65 8.75 -2.70 -19.83
N PRO A 66 9.22 -3.93 -19.55
CA PRO A 66 8.33 -5.07 -19.50
C PRO A 66 7.22 -4.85 -18.46
N VAL A 67 5.98 -5.19 -18.85
CA VAL A 67 4.74 -4.85 -18.11
C VAL A 67 4.77 -5.26 -16.63
N LEU A 68 5.51 -6.31 -16.27
CA LEU A 68 5.52 -6.88 -14.93
C LEU A 68 6.78 -6.58 -14.11
N VAL A 69 7.71 -5.74 -14.59
CA VAL A 69 8.97 -5.48 -13.87
C VAL A 69 8.73 -4.96 -12.45
N GLY A 70 7.84 -3.98 -12.28
CA GLY A 70 7.56 -3.44 -10.94
C GLY A 70 6.88 -4.45 -10.00
N LEU A 71 6.14 -5.42 -10.55
CA LEU A 71 5.40 -6.45 -9.80
C LEU A 71 6.28 -7.61 -9.31
N LYS A 72 7.57 -7.64 -9.68
CA LYS A 72 8.51 -8.66 -9.20
C LYS A 72 8.92 -8.38 -7.75
N VAL A 73 8.02 -8.68 -6.83
CA VAL A 73 8.17 -8.46 -5.38
C VAL A 73 9.42 -9.15 -4.79
N TRP A 74 9.89 -10.25 -5.40
CA TRP A 74 11.10 -10.94 -4.98
C TRP A 74 12.39 -10.16 -5.29
N GLU A 75 12.36 -9.26 -6.28
CA GLU A 75 13.49 -8.39 -6.61
C GLU A 75 13.54 -7.17 -5.67
N TRP A 76 12.50 -6.92 -4.87
CA TRP A 76 12.42 -5.77 -3.96
C TRP A 76 13.50 -5.77 -2.89
N ASN A 77 13.97 -4.57 -2.55
CA ASN A 77 14.93 -4.38 -1.49
C ASN A 77 14.34 -4.92 -0.17
N ARG A 78 15.17 -5.56 0.65
CA ARG A 78 14.76 -6.11 1.94
C ARG A 78 14.09 -5.05 2.82
N HIS A 79 14.58 -3.81 2.76
CA HIS A 79 13.96 -2.70 3.50
C HIS A 79 12.53 -2.42 3.03
N ALA A 80 12.32 -2.29 1.72
CA ALA A 80 10.99 -2.04 1.13
C ALA A 80 10.01 -3.16 1.50
N ARG A 81 10.40 -4.43 1.34
CA ARG A 81 9.56 -5.57 1.72
C ARG A 81 9.18 -5.56 3.19
N TYR A 82 10.15 -5.32 4.07
CA TYR A 82 9.91 -5.23 5.50
C TYR A 82 8.95 -4.10 5.85
N GLU A 83 9.19 -2.91 5.29
CA GLU A 83 8.39 -1.72 5.57
C GLU A 83 6.95 -1.87 5.08
N THR A 84 6.74 -2.38 3.86
CA THR A 84 5.41 -2.69 3.33
C THR A 84 4.71 -3.75 4.19
N ALA A 85 5.41 -4.83 4.58
CA ALA A 85 4.80 -5.88 5.41
C ALA A 85 4.37 -5.35 6.78
N VAL A 86 5.21 -4.53 7.44
CA VAL A 86 4.89 -3.89 8.72
C VAL A 86 3.68 -2.96 8.56
N ALA A 87 3.65 -2.14 7.51
CA ALA A 87 2.53 -1.24 7.27
C ALA A 87 1.21 -1.99 7.01
N CYS A 88 1.23 -3.03 6.18
CA CYS A 88 0.06 -3.89 5.96
C CYS A 88 -0.41 -4.56 7.26
N THR A 89 0.53 -4.99 8.11
CA THR A 89 0.22 -5.59 9.42
C THR A 89 -0.45 -4.57 10.33
N VAL A 90 0.04 -3.34 10.38
CA VAL A 90 -0.58 -2.25 11.16
C VAL A 90 -2.00 -1.97 10.67
N ALA A 91 -2.22 -1.86 9.36
CA ALA A 91 -3.56 -1.62 8.81
C ALA A 91 -4.54 -2.76 9.14
N PHE A 92 -4.06 -4.00 9.05
CA PHE A 92 -4.81 -5.19 9.42
C PHE A 92 -5.18 -5.20 10.90
N LEU A 93 -4.22 -4.89 11.80
CA LEU A 93 -4.48 -4.80 13.23
C LEU A 93 -5.50 -3.72 13.57
N VAL A 94 -5.47 -2.57 12.91
CA VAL A 94 -6.49 -1.51 13.10
C VAL A 94 -7.87 -2.02 12.71
N ALA A 95 -8.02 -2.65 11.54
CA ALA A 95 -9.30 -3.20 11.12
C ALA A 95 -9.80 -4.29 12.09
N LEU A 96 -8.91 -5.18 12.53
CA LEU A 96 -9.24 -6.26 13.45
C LEU A 96 -9.66 -5.74 14.83
N LEU A 97 -8.87 -4.84 15.42
CA LEU A 97 -9.11 -4.31 16.77
C LEU A 97 -10.42 -3.52 16.84
N VAL A 98 -10.70 -2.70 15.83
CA VAL A 98 -11.97 -1.94 15.80
C VAL A 98 -13.14 -2.89 15.54
N THR A 99 -13.01 -3.87 14.65
CA THR A 99 -14.08 -4.85 14.42
C THR A 99 -14.36 -5.70 15.67
N ALA A 100 -13.34 -6.04 16.45
CA ALA A 100 -13.51 -6.85 17.67
C ALA A 100 -14.03 -6.06 18.88
N ALA A 101 -13.95 -4.72 18.85
CA ALA A 101 -14.44 -3.84 19.92
C ALA A 101 -15.94 -3.50 19.78
N HIS A 102 -16.57 -3.90 18.67
CA HIS A 102 -17.99 -3.73 18.35
C HIS A 102 -18.71 -5.09 18.36
#